data_AF-A0A959UXP8-F1
#
_entry.id   AF-A0A959UXP8-F1
#
_cell.length_a   1.000
_cell.length_b   1.000
_cell.length_c   1.000
_cell.angle_alpha   90.00
_cell.angle_beta   90.00
_cell.angle_gamma   90.00
#
_symmetry.space_group_name_H-M   'P 1'
#
loop_
_entity.id
_entity.type
_entity.pdbx_description
1 polymer ?
#
loop_
_entity_poly.entity_id
_entity_poly.type
_entity_poly.pdbx_seq_one_letter_code
_entity_poly.pdbx_strand_id
1 'polypeptide(L)'
;LDYAITPADGLLYSAEDVEVVGDVAHLAVGNSFDWGNLVGEVARVDLTTGSYLGAIDLGPDGRNPENIMLEGSDLFVLNNTDFSKSSISRLSGGALSYTVDVTVNSSCGASVLADGQVYYMEYALNKLARFGTATG
;
A
#
# COMPACT_ATOMS: atom_id res chain seq x y z
N LEU A 1 21.97 -16.74 -10.72
CA LEU A 1 20.66 -17.34 -10.43
C LEU A 1 19.77 -16.15 -10.20
N ASP A 2 18.92 -15.85 -11.16
CA ASP A 2 17.99 -14.74 -11.04
C ASP A 2 16.87 -15.22 -10.12
N TYR A 3 16.83 -14.64 -8.93
CA TYR A 3 15.75 -14.88 -7.98
C TYR A 3 14.49 -14.15 -8.48
N ALA A 4 13.37 -14.87 -8.57
CA ALA A 4 12.10 -14.31 -9.02
C ALA A 4 10.92 -14.96 -8.28
N ILE A 5 9.95 -14.13 -7.87
CA ILE A 5 8.61 -14.55 -7.48
C ILE A 5 7.72 -14.50 -8.73
N THR A 6 6.94 -15.55 -8.95
CA THR A 6 6.06 -15.68 -10.10
C THR A 6 4.60 -15.84 -9.65
N PRO A 7 3.62 -15.75 -10.56
CA PRO A 7 2.23 -16.05 -10.23
C PRO A 7 2.02 -17.46 -9.65
N ALA A 8 2.87 -18.43 -9.98
CA ALA A 8 2.79 -19.78 -9.43
C ALA A 8 3.09 -19.83 -7.92
N ASP A 9 3.79 -18.82 -7.39
CA ASP A 9 4.14 -18.70 -5.98
C ASP A 9 3.05 -17.99 -5.17
N GLY A 10 2.08 -17.34 -5.85
CA GLY A 10 0.91 -16.70 -5.24
C GLY A 10 0.83 -15.18 -5.40
N LEU A 11 1.86 -14.52 -5.94
CA LEU A 11 1.78 -13.10 -6.31
C LEU A 11 1.09 -12.95 -7.68
N LEU A 12 -0.24 -12.82 -7.67
CA LEU A 12 -1.06 -12.88 -8.88
C LEU A 12 -1.19 -11.54 -9.62
N TYR A 13 -0.95 -10.43 -8.92
CA TYR A 13 -1.19 -9.08 -9.43
C TYR A 13 0.05 -8.21 -9.32
N SER A 14 0.08 -7.13 -10.08
CA SER A 14 1.16 -6.15 -10.06
C SER A 14 1.13 -5.29 -8.80
N ALA A 15 2.33 -4.90 -8.35
CA ALA A 15 2.54 -3.97 -7.24
C ALA A 15 3.13 -2.65 -7.73
N GLU A 16 2.80 -1.55 -7.05
CA GLU A 16 3.34 -0.22 -7.35
C GLU A 16 4.51 0.20 -6.43
N ASP A 17 4.61 -0.41 -5.25
CA ASP A 17 5.63 -0.07 -4.27
C ASP A 17 6.09 -1.26 -3.41
N VAL A 18 7.24 -1.12 -2.78
CA VAL A 18 7.85 -2.10 -1.88
C VAL A 18 8.49 -1.43 -0.66
N GLU A 19 8.06 -1.85 0.53
CA GLU A 19 8.67 -1.45 1.81
C GLU A 19 9.27 -2.67 2.51
N VAL A 20 10.53 -2.56 2.96
CA VAL A 20 11.25 -3.69 3.59
C VAL A 20 11.31 -3.49 5.09
N VAL A 21 10.74 -4.44 5.84
CA VAL A 21 10.77 -4.46 7.31
C VAL A 21 11.48 -5.71 7.78
N GLY A 22 12.70 -5.55 8.28
CA GLY A 22 13.58 -6.68 8.60
C GLY A 22 13.87 -7.49 7.33
N ASP A 23 13.57 -8.79 7.37
CA ASP A 23 13.78 -9.69 6.23
C ASP A 23 12.51 -9.90 5.38
N VAL A 24 11.48 -9.07 5.55
CA VAL A 24 10.22 -9.18 4.81
C VAL A 24 10.00 -7.97 3.92
N ALA A 25 9.86 -8.20 2.62
CA ALA A 25 9.35 -7.19 1.69
C ALA A 25 7.82 -7.19 1.72
N HIS A 26 7.24 -6.00 1.88
CA HIS A 26 5.81 -5.73 1.81
C HIS A 26 5.52 -5.01 0.50
N LEU A 27 4.68 -5.59 -0.35
CA LEU A 27 4.41 -5.09 -1.69
C LEU A 27 3.01 -4.46 -1.76
N ALA A 28 2.90 -3.27 -2.33
CA ALA A 28 1.64 -2.55 -2.53
C ALA A 28 0.93 -3.11 -3.77
N VAL A 29 0.13 -4.18 -3.61
CA VAL A 29 -0.46 -4.92 -4.72
C VAL A 29 -1.83 -4.33 -5.07
N GLY A 30 -1.89 -3.61 -6.20
CA GLY A 30 -3.08 -2.88 -6.64
C GLY A 30 -3.64 -3.28 -8.00
N ASN A 31 -2.85 -3.95 -8.84
CA ASN A 31 -3.20 -4.25 -10.23
C ASN A 31 -3.53 -3.01 -11.08
N SER A 32 -2.86 -1.88 -10.81
CA SER A 32 -3.17 -0.54 -11.33
C SER A 32 -3.06 -0.40 -12.86
N PHE A 33 -2.46 -1.40 -13.53
CA PHE A 33 -2.33 -1.46 -14.99
C PHE A 33 -3.49 -2.17 -15.70
N ASP A 34 -4.35 -2.88 -14.97
CA ASP A 34 -5.54 -3.54 -15.49
C ASP A 34 -6.82 -2.87 -14.96
N TRP A 35 -7.17 -1.78 -15.64
CA TRP A 35 -8.28 -0.90 -15.30
C TRP A 35 -9.61 -1.68 -15.29
N GLY A 36 -10.20 -1.87 -14.10
CA GLY A 36 -11.43 -2.64 -13.89
C GLY A 36 -11.25 -3.87 -13.00
N ASN A 37 -10.00 -4.34 -12.83
CA ASN A 37 -9.64 -5.48 -11.98
C ASN A 37 -8.71 -5.07 -10.83
N LEU A 38 -8.94 -3.88 -10.25
CA LEU A 38 -8.15 -3.35 -9.14
C LEU A 38 -8.34 -4.20 -7.89
N VAL A 39 -7.24 -4.48 -7.19
CA VAL A 39 -7.20 -5.21 -5.92
C VAL A 39 -6.61 -4.34 -4.82
N GLY A 40 -6.72 -4.76 -3.57
CA GLY A 40 -6.23 -4.02 -2.41
C GLY A 40 -5.52 -4.95 -1.45
N GLU A 41 -4.23 -5.16 -1.67
CA GLU A 41 -3.46 -6.17 -0.95
C GLU A 41 -2.08 -5.65 -0.55
N VAL A 42 -1.61 -6.07 0.63
CA VAL A 42 -0.18 -6.02 0.98
C VAL A 42 0.38 -7.42 0.97
N ALA A 43 1.04 -7.78 -0.13
CA ALA A 43 1.76 -9.05 -0.26
C ALA A 43 3.04 -9.04 0.57
N ARG A 44 3.43 -10.20 1.10
CA ARG A 44 4.65 -10.36 1.90
C ARG A 44 5.56 -11.40 1.29
N VAL A 45 6.85 -11.09 1.22
CA VAL A 45 7.89 -11.99 0.72
C VAL A 45 9.02 -12.07 1.73
N ASP A 46 9.38 -13.29 2.15
CA ASP A 46 10.58 -13.56 2.94
C ASP A 46 11.80 -13.46 2.03
N LEU A 47 12.66 -12.47 2.29
CA LEU A 47 13.86 -12.19 1.50
C LEU A 47 15.01 -13.16 1.79
N THR A 48 14.96 -13.90 2.92
CA THR A 48 15.98 -14.90 3.26
C THR A 48 15.78 -16.19 2.49
N THR A 49 14.54 -16.67 2.40
CA THR A 49 14.18 -17.91 1.70
C THR A 49 13.70 -17.66 0.28
N GLY A 50 13.35 -16.42 -0.01
CA GLY A 50 12.75 -16.04 -1.28
C GLY A 50 11.31 -16.51 -1.44
N SER A 51 10.57 -16.71 -0.34
CA SER A 51 9.23 -17.34 -0.37
C SER A 51 8.11 -16.31 -0.22
N TYR A 52 7.03 -16.50 -0.97
CA TYR A 52 5.78 -15.76 -0.76
C TYR A 52 5.10 -16.19 0.55
N LEU A 53 4.77 -15.23 1.40
CA LEU A 53 4.18 -15.44 2.73
C LEU A 53 2.66 -15.18 2.76
N GLY A 54 2.06 -14.92 1.60
CA GLY A 54 0.66 -14.50 1.49
C GLY A 54 0.49 -12.98 1.50
N ALA A 55 -0.76 -12.54 1.41
CA ALA A 55 -1.15 -11.13 1.39
C ALA A 55 -2.14 -10.80 2.51
N ILE A 56 -2.16 -9.52 2.89
CA ILE A 56 -3.15 -8.92 3.79
C ILE A 56 -4.15 -8.17 2.91
N ASP A 57 -5.44 -8.54 2.99
CA ASP A 57 -6.53 -7.82 2.33
C ASP A 57 -6.78 -6.47 3.03
N LEU A 58 -6.79 -5.38 2.26
CA LEU A 58 -7.01 -4.01 2.74
C LEU A 58 -8.50 -3.62 2.76
N GLY A 59 -9.37 -4.52 2.30
CA GLY A 59 -10.81 -4.32 2.21
C GLY A 59 -11.24 -3.53 0.97
N PRO A 60 -12.56 -3.32 0.80
CA PRO A 60 -13.11 -2.69 -0.40
C PRO A 60 -12.65 -1.25 -0.60
N ASP A 61 -12.38 -0.53 0.50
CA ASP A 61 -11.92 0.86 0.48
C ASP A 61 -10.40 0.98 0.36
N GLY A 62 -9.65 -0.12 0.46
CA GLY A 62 -8.18 -0.16 0.40
C GLY A 62 -7.63 -0.62 -0.95
N ARG A 63 -8.39 -0.48 -2.04
CA ARG A 63 -7.99 -0.90 -3.39
C ARG A 63 -6.95 0.02 -3.99
N ASN A 64 -6.17 -0.50 -4.94
CA ASN A 64 -5.15 0.23 -5.67
C ASN A 64 -4.13 0.92 -4.72
N PRO A 65 -3.49 0.16 -3.80
CA PRO A 65 -2.42 0.66 -2.96
C PRO A 65 -1.26 1.14 -3.82
N GLU A 66 -0.82 2.37 -3.58
CA GLU A 66 0.19 3.06 -4.40
C GLU A 66 1.54 3.21 -3.68
N ASN A 67 1.53 3.34 -2.34
CA ASN A 67 2.73 3.53 -1.53
C ASN A 67 2.56 2.89 -0.15
N ILE A 68 3.61 2.25 0.36
CA ILE A 68 3.69 1.69 1.71
C ILE A 68 4.76 2.45 2.50
N MET A 69 4.40 2.91 3.69
CA MET A 69 5.27 3.70 4.55
C MET A 69 5.34 3.08 5.95
N LEU A 70 6.54 2.99 6.52
CA LEU A 70 6.77 2.47 7.87
C LEU A 70 6.81 3.59 8.92
N GLU A 71 6.06 3.41 10.01
CA GLU A 71 6.24 4.19 11.24
C GLU A 71 6.23 3.27 12.47
N GLY A 72 7.36 3.22 13.18
CA GLY A 72 7.53 2.28 14.28
C GLY A 72 7.43 0.83 13.78
N SER A 73 6.39 0.12 14.21
CA SER A 73 6.08 -1.25 13.77
C SER A 73 4.93 -1.34 12.77
N ASP A 74 4.33 -0.20 12.44
CA ASP A 74 3.10 -0.17 11.65
C ASP A 74 3.39 0.29 10.23
N LEU A 75 2.64 -0.27 9.29
CA LEU A 75 2.66 0.14 7.90
C LEU A 75 1.42 0.99 7.60
N PHE A 76 1.63 2.10 6.90
CA PHE A 76 0.61 2.96 6.37
C PHE A 76 0.61 2.83 4.85
N VAL A 77 -0.54 2.49 4.29
CA VAL A 77 -0.70 2.25 2.85
C VAL A 77 -1.62 3.32 2.31
N LEU A 78 -1.14 4.15 1.37
CA LEU A 78 -2.00 5.07 0.65
C LEU A 78 -2.61 4.34 -0.54
N ASN A 79 -3.94 4.41 -0.66
CA ASN A 79 -4.70 3.70 -1.67
C ASN A 79 -5.45 4.69 -2.56
N ASN A 80 -5.38 4.50 -3.87
CA ASN A 80 -6.07 5.33 -4.87
C ASN A 80 -7.46 4.79 -5.25
N THR A 81 -7.92 3.71 -4.59
CA THR A 81 -9.20 3.01 -4.80
C THR A 81 -9.49 2.70 -6.27
N ASP A 82 -10.38 3.45 -6.88
CA ASP A 82 -10.83 3.44 -8.27
C ASP A 82 -10.71 4.84 -8.88
N PHE A 83 -9.85 5.67 -8.27
CA PHE A 83 -9.61 7.08 -8.57
C PHE A 83 -10.79 8.00 -8.26
N SER A 84 -11.87 7.52 -7.65
CA SER A 84 -12.99 8.35 -7.16
C SER A 84 -12.78 8.86 -5.74
N LYS A 85 -11.90 8.20 -4.96
CA LYS A 85 -11.45 8.59 -3.63
C LYS A 85 -10.03 8.07 -3.39
N SER A 86 -9.43 8.52 -2.30
CA SER A 86 -8.25 7.88 -1.73
C SER A 86 -8.43 7.61 -0.26
N SER A 87 -7.78 6.56 0.21
CA SER A 87 -7.85 6.11 1.60
C SER A 87 -6.46 5.79 2.14
N ILE A 88 -6.33 5.73 3.46
CA ILE A 88 -5.15 5.22 4.13
C ILE A 88 -5.54 3.98 4.93
N SER A 89 -4.82 2.88 4.69
CA SER A 89 -4.89 1.68 5.50
C SER A 89 -3.74 1.64 6.50
N ARG A 90 -4.02 1.27 7.75
CA ARG A 90 -2.98 0.97 8.74
C ARG A 90 -2.91 -0.53 8.97
N LEU A 91 -1.72 -1.09 8.84
CA LEU A 91 -1.40 -2.45 9.26
C LEU A 91 -0.62 -2.40 10.57
N SER A 92 -1.08 -3.13 11.57
CA SER A 92 -0.40 -3.25 12.87
C SER A 92 -0.44 -4.70 13.33
N GLY A 93 0.65 -5.18 13.93
CA GLY A 93 0.77 -6.58 14.36
C GLY A 93 0.64 -7.59 13.21
N GLY A 94 0.90 -7.17 11.96
CA GLY A 94 0.78 -8.01 10.77
C GLY A 94 -0.65 -8.23 10.26
N ALA A 95 -1.62 -7.39 10.67
CA ALA A 95 -3.00 -7.43 10.21
C ALA A 95 -3.55 -6.03 9.93
N LEU A 96 -4.63 -5.95 9.14
CA LEU A 96 -5.36 -4.70 8.91
C LEU A 96 -5.97 -4.19 10.21
N SER A 97 -5.57 -2.98 10.61
CA SER A 97 -6.17 -2.28 11.75
C SER A 97 -7.36 -1.44 11.32
N TYR A 98 -7.21 -0.63 10.27
CA TYR A 98 -8.28 0.19 9.70
C TYR A 98 -7.97 0.57 8.25
N THR A 99 -9.01 1.01 7.55
CA THR A 99 -8.91 1.80 6.30
C THR A 99 -9.82 3.01 6.45
N VAL A 100 -9.32 4.20 6.14
CA VAL A 100 -10.07 5.47 6.28
C VAL A 100 -9.92 6.35 5.05
N ASP A 101 -11.02 6.92 4.58
CA ASP A 101 -11.02 7.85 3.45
C ASP A 101 -10.34 9.17 3.82
N VAL A 102 -9.52 9.73 2.90
CA VAL A 102 -8.73 10.95 3.15
C VAL A 102 -8.92 12.06 2.12
N THR A 103 -9.23 11.73 0.86
CA THR A 103 -9.52 12.73 -0.18
C THR A 103 -10.31 12.12 -1.35
N VAL A 104 -10.71 12.95 -2.32
CA VAL A 104 -11.34 12.55 -3.59
C VAL A 104 -10.34 11.86 -4.52
N ASN A 105 -9.06 12.23 -4.52
CA ASN A 105 -8.03 11.50 -5.28
C ASN A 105 -6.62 11.97 -4.88
N SER A 106 -5.75 11.04 -4.53
CA SER A 106 -4.29 11.23 -4.45
C SER A 106 -3.65 10.73 -5.74
N SER A 107 -2.76 11.52 -6.31
CA SER A 107 -1.98 11.08 -7.48
C SER A 107 -1.08 9.88 -7.11
N CYS A 108 -0.61 9.13 -8.11
CA CYS A 108 0.44 8.12 -7.90
C CYS A 108 1.81 8.78 -7.67
N GLY A 109 2.66 8.12 -6.86
CA GLY A 109 4.08 8.40 -6.65
C GLY A 109 4.41 9.68 -5.90
N ALA A 110 3.44 10.28 -5.20
CA ALA A 110 3.58 11.61 -4.60
C ALA A 110 3.12 11.65 -3.14
N SER A 111 3.52 10.65 -2.36
CA SER A 111 3.26 10.56 -0.92
C SER A 111 4.51 10.17 -0.12
N VAL A 112 4.56 10.57 1.15
CA VAL A 112 5.66 10.24 2.08
C VAL A 112 5.22 10.37 3.53
N LEU A 113 5.73 9.51 4.39
CA LEU A 113 5.56 9.65 5.84
C LEU A 113 6.67 10.51 6.44
N ALA A 114 6.29 11.55 7.17
CA ALA A 114 7.22 12.38 7.92
C ALA A 114 6.51 12.99 9.14
N ASP A 115 7.21 13.04 10.28
CA ASP A 115 6.74 13.74 11.49
C ASP A 115 5.32 13.33 11.97
N GLY A 116 5.04 12.02 11.99
CA GLY A 116 3.72 11.52 12.41
C GLY A 116 2.59 11.80 11.42
N GLN A 117 2.93 12.14 10.17
CA GLN A 117 1.99 12.49 9.13
C GLN A 117 2.31 11.76 7.83
N VAL A 118 1.28 11.22 7.18
CA VAL A 118 1.35 10.85 5.77
C VAL A 118 1.03 12.09 4.95
N TYR A 119 2.03 12.63 4.26
CA TYR A 119 1.88 13.73 3.30
C TYR A 119 1.60 13.17 1.92
N TYR A 120 0.69 13.79 1.16
CA TYR A 120 0.37 13.36 -0.21
C TYR A 120 -0.15 14.51 -1.08
N MET A 121 0.06 14.40 -2.39
CA MET A 121 -0.47 15.35 -3.38
C MET A 121 -1.86 14.95 -3.87
N GLU A 122 -2.83 15.85 -3.73
CA GLU A 122 -4.17 15.65 -4.31
C GLU A 122 -4.13 15.87 -5.83
N TYR A 123 -4.66 14.92 -6.58
CA TYR A 123 -4.64 14.92 -8.04
C TYR A 123 -5.36 16.15 -8.61
N ALA A 124 -4.73 16.81 -9.57
CA ALA A 124 -5.23 18.00 -10.26
C ALA A 124 -5.51 19.24 -9.37
N LEU A 125 -5.21 19.22 -8.07
CA LEU A 125 -5.46 20.34 -7.17
C LEU A 125 -4.21 21.15 -6.81
N ASN A 126 -3.01 20.67 -7.17
CA ASN A 126 -1.73 21.28 -6.76
C ASN A 126 -1.64 21.51 -5.24
N LYS A 127 -2.23 20.60 -4.46
CA LYS A 127 -2.39 20.72 -3.02
C LYS A 127 -1.64 19.59 -2.32
N LEU A 128 -0.76 19.96 -1.41
CA LEU A 128 -0.18 19.03 -0.44
C LEU A 128 -1.14 18.91 0.75
N ALA A 129 -1.62 17.70 0.99
CA ALA A 129 -2.45 17.34 2.13
C ALA A 129 -1.67 16.45 3.09
N ARG A 130 -2.27 16.19 4.27
CA ARG A 130 -1.69 15.30 5.26
C ARG A 130 -2.74 14.56 6.08
N PHE A 131 -2.38 13.39 6.56
CA PHE A 131 -3.15 12.56 7.48
C PHE A 131 -2.30 12.20 8.70
N GLY A 132 -2.85 12.35 9.91
CA GLY A 132 -2.14 12.03 11.15
C GLY A 132 -2.18 10.54 11.46
N THR A 133 -1.02 9.93 11.70
CA THR A 133 -0.93 8.49 11.99
C THR A 133 -1.53 8.10 13.34
N ALA A 134 -1.56 9.05 14.28
CA ALA A 134 -2.16 8.90 15.61
C ALA A 134 -3.70 9.05 15.64
N THR A 135 -4.34 9.48 14.54
CA THR A 135 -5.78 9.83 14.52
C THR A 135 -6.70 8.72 13.98
N GLY A 136 -6.23 7.46 14.02
CA GLY A 136 -7.03 6.28 13.62
C GLY A 136 -8.09 5.88 14.63
#